data_AF-A0A355QJ08-F1
#
_entry.id   AF-A0A355QJ08-F1
#
_cell.length_a   1.000
_cell.length_b   1.000
_cell.length_c   1.000
_cell.angle_alpha   90.00
_cell.angle_beta   90.00
_cell.angle_gamma   90.00
#
_symmetry.space_group_name_H-M   'P 1'
#
loop_
_entity.id
_entity.type
_entity.pdbx_description
1 polymer ?
#
loop_
_entity_poly.entity_id
_entity_poly.type
_entity_poly.pdbx_seq_one_letter_code
_entity_poly.pdbx_strand_id
1 'polypeptide(L)' 'IIDEAIQVHGATGVSQWTPLARLYTSQRTLRLADGPDEVHHFVVARFEAGRYGDGP' A
#
# COMPACT_ATOMS: atom_id res chain seq x y z
N ILE A 1 -7.58 -5.99 4.00
CA ILE A 1 -8.47 -5.31 4.99
C ILE A 1 -9.54 -4.40 4.37
N ILE A 2 -9.23 -3.23 3.79
CA ILE A 2 -10.30 -2.34 3.25
C ILE A 2 -11.07 -3.01 2.10
N ASP A 3 -10.34 -3.72 1.24
CA ASP A 3 -10.93 -4.52 0.15
C ASP A 3 -11.85 -5.63 0.67
N GLU A 4 -11.40 -6.41 1.65
CA GLU A 4 -12.21 -7.41 2.35
C GLU A 4 -13.45 -6.79 3.01
N ALA A 5 -13.33 -5.60 3.61
CA ALA A 5 -14.46 -4.88 4.19
C ALA A 5 -15.48 -4.47 3.12
N ILE A 6 -15.03 -4.01 1.95
CA ILE A 6 -15.92 -3.73 0.80
C ILE A 6 -16.65 -5.01 0.38
N GLN A 7 -15.95 -6.14 0.28
CA GLN A 7 -16.53 -7.42 -0.11
C GLN A 7 -17.64 -7.88 0.85
N VAL A 8 -17.46 -7.68 2.17
CA VAL A 8 -18.48 -7.98 3.19
C VAL A 8 -19.70 -7.06 3.08
N HIS A 9 -19.51 -5.79 2.70
CA HIS A 9 -20.58 -4.79 2.59
C HIS A 9 -21.31 -4.77 1.23
N GLY A 10 -20.85 -5.56 0.26
CA GLY A 10 -21.46 -5.66 -1.07
C GLY A 10 -21.57 -4.30 -1.78
N ALA A 11 -22.71 -4.04 -2.44
CA ALA A 11 -22.95 -2.78 -3.15
C ALA A 11 -22.83 -1.54 -2.26
N THR A 12 -23.12 -1.67 -0.97
CA THR A 12 -22.96 -0.58 0.01
C THR A 12 -21.49 -0.24 0.26
N GLY A 13 -20.58 -1.22 0.11
CA GLY A 13 -19.14 -1.04 0.27
C GLY A 13 -18.50 -0.15 -0.80
N VAL A 14 -19.08 -0.09 -2.00
CA VAL A 14 -18.63 0.79 -3.11
C VAL A 14 -19.43 2.08 -3.23
N SER A 15 -20.40 2.29 -2.35
CA SER A 15 -21.28 3.46 -2.34
C SER A 15 -20.76 4.57 -1.44
N GLN A 16 -21.39 5.74 -1.51
CA GLN A 16 -21.17 6.86 -0.59
C GLN A 16 -21.81 6.66 0.80
N TRP A 17 -22.53 5.57 1.02
CA TRP A 17 -23.18 5.28 2.30
C TRP A 17 -22.19 4.81 3.38
N THR A 18 -20.99 4.38 2.96
CA THR A 18 -19.90 4.01 3.86
C THR A 18 -18.64 4.77 3.47
N PRO A 19 -17.69 4.97 4.40
CA PRO A 19 -16.42 5.61 4.06
C PRO A 19 -15.48 4.69 3.24
N LEU A 20 -15.85 3.42 3.01
CA LEU A 20 -14.97 2.39 2.46
C LEU A 20 -14.43 2.72 1.07
N ALA A 21 -15.28 3.23 0.16
CA ALA A 21 -14.86 3.63 -1.18
C ALA A 21 -13.82 4.76 -1.16
N ARG A 22 -13.99 5.75 -0.27
CA ARG A 22 -13.03 6.85 -0.11
C ARG A 22 -11.71 6.36 0.45
N LEU A 23 -11.75 5.52 1.47
CA LEU A 23 -10.56 4.95 2.10
C LEU A 23 -9.75 4.10 1.11
N TYR A 24 -10.42 3.29 0.29
CA TYR A 24 -9.78 2.50 -0.76
C TYR A 24 -9.03 3.37 -1.77
N THR A 25 -9.68 4.42 -2.28
CA THR A 25 -9.05 5.35 -3.22
C THR A 25 -7.89 6.11 -2.60
N SER A 26 -8.04 6.62 -1.37
CA SER A 26 -6.96 7.32 -0.65
C SER A 26 -5.74 6.42 -0.44
N GLN A 27 -5.93 5.15 -0.08
CA GLN A 27 -4.83 4.20 0.06
C GLN A 27 -4.11 3.93 -1.26
N ARG A 28 -4.85 3.82 -2.38
CA ARG A 28 -4.25 3.69 -3.71
C ARG A 28 -3.40 4.91 -4.08
N THR A 29 -3.87 6.11 -3.75
CA THR A 29 -3.10 7.34 -3.97
C THR A 29 -1.82 7.37 -3.14
N LEU A 30 -1.86 6.92 -1.88
CA LEU A 30 -0.67 6.91 -1.02
C LEU A 30 0.46 6.01 -1.57
N ARG A 31 0.12 4.88 -2.20
CA ARG A 31 1.11 4.01 -2.88
C ARG A 31 1.82 4.68 -4.06
N LEU A 32 1.30 5.80 -4.55
CA LEU A 32 1.91 6.58 -5.61
C LEU A 32 2.62 7.83 -5.09
N ALA A 33 2.29 8.30 -3.88
CA ALA A 33 2.65 9.63 -3.41
C ALA A 33 4.11 9.77 -2.99
N ASP A 34 4.74 8.72 -2.44
CA ASP A 34 6.02 8.84 -1.72
C ASP A 34 7.17 8.07 -2.39
N GLY A 35 7.09 7.88 -3.71
CA GLY A 35 7.93 6.93 -4.43
C GLY A 35 7.19 5.59 -4.51
N PRO A 36 6.93 5.07 -5.72
CA PRO A 36 6.28 3.78 -5.90
C PRO A 36 6.98 2.74 -5.02
N ASP A 37 6.24 1.79 -4.45
CA ASP A 37 6.76 0.76 -3.53
C ASP A 37 8.08 0.17 -4.04
N GLU A 38 8.29 0.08 -5.35
CA GLU A 38 9.52 -0.33 -6.04
C GLU A 38 10.77 0.51 -5.68
N VAL A 39 10.64 1.84 -5.57
CA VAL A 39 11.73 2.74 -5.12
C VAL A 39 12.02 2.52 -3.64
N HIS A 40 10.99 2.36 -2.82
CA HIS A 40 11.16 2.03 -1.40
C HIS A 40 11.87 0.68 -1.21
N HIS A 41 11.44 -0.35 -1.95
CA HIS A 41 12.08 -1.65 -1.95
C HIS A 41 13.54 -1.58 -2.43
N PHE A 42 13.84 -0.78 -3.46
CA PHE A 42 15.20 -0.59 -3.93
C PHE A 42 16.11 0.10 -2.91
N VAL A 43 15.61 1.13 -2.21
CA VAL A 43 16.36 1.82 -1.15
C VAL A 43 16.66 0.87 0.01
N VAL A 44 15.67 0.11 0.47
CA VAL A 44 15.86 -0.91 1.52
C VAL A 44 16.85 -1.98 1.05
N ALA A 45 16.70 -2.50 -0.17
CA ALA A 45 17.60 -3.52 -0.71
C ALA A 45 19.04 -3.03 -0.83
N ARG A 46 19.27 -1.79 -1.25
CA ARG A 46 20.61 -1.19 -1.30
C ARG A 46 21.23 -1.06 0.09
N PHE A 47 20.44 -0.67 1.09
CA PHE A 47 20.92 -0.55 2.46
C PHE A 47 21.27 -1.90 3.08
N GLU A 48 20.40 -2.91 2.92
CA GLU A 48 20.65 -4.28 3.39
C GLU A 48 21.84 -4.93 2.65
N ALA A 49 21.95 -4.75 1.32
CA ALA A 49 23.08 -5.27 0.55
C ALA A 49 24.43 -4.66 0.99
N GLY A 50 24.46 -3.37 1.36
CA GLY A 50 25.67 -2.76 1.93
C GLY A 50 25.98 -3.24 3.35
N ARG A 51 24.97 -3.62 4.14
CA ARG A 51 25.13 -4.14 5.50
C ARG A 51 25.64 -5.58 5.54
N TYR A 52 25.30 -6.39 4.54
CA TYR A 52 25.74 -7.80 4.43
C TYR A 52 26.82 -8.04 3.37
N GLY A 53 27.16 -7.03 2.56
CA GLY A 53 28.25 -7.10 1.57
C GLY A 53 29.66 -7.13 2.19
N ASP A 54 29.78 -6.76 3.47
CA ASP A 54 31.01 -6.83 4.29
C ASP A 54 30.96 -7.96 5.34
N GLY A 55 30.26 -9.07 5.05
CA GLY A 55 30.35 -10.33 5.84
C GLY A 55 31.41 -11.27 5.27
N PRO A 56 32.09 -12.09 6.12
CA PRO A 56 33.49 -12.55 6.00
C PRO A 56 33.90 -13.20 4.67
#